data_AF-A0A7S1SIN4-F1
#
_entry.id   AF-A0A7S1SIN4-F1
#
_cell.length_a   1.000
_cell.length_b   1.000
_cell.length_c   1.000
_cell.angle_alpha   90.00
_cell.angle_beta   90.00
_cell.angle_gamma   90.00
#
_symmetry.space_group_name_H-M   'P 1'
#
loop_
_entity.id
_entity.type
_entity.pdbx_description
1 polymer ?
#
loop_
_entity_poly.entity_id
_entity_poly.type
_entity_poly.pdbx_seq_one_letter_code
_entity_poly.pdbx_strand_id
1 'polypeptide(L)'
;REQPLAITYISRRGALNFSAVSTVAWVLGGGSAQARGFDAYIKKKEMEPLDTYIPPVLAARGQLVESLELLDDAANAETARQMLRKGPFSGLRDNIRVVGLNASTLGRQDSGEVVSGFFSALQAYDAALFRTARSDGGPYPDDIRQTAESAVAALDRVLDMVPEDMLAQSRRVLEALADDGAAADGTDTSSQQNLNLLF
;
A
#
# COMPACT_ATOMS: atom_id res chain seq x y z
N ARG A 1 1.95 85.00 27.66
CA ARG A 1 1.88 84.07 26.51
C ARG A 1 1.54 82.70 27.06
N GLU A 2 0.32 82.44 27.52
CA GLU A 2 -1.02 82.54 26.89
C GLU A 2 -1.38 81.28 26.09
N GLN A 3 -2.64 80.88 26.18
CA GLN A 3 -3.27 79.72 25.51
C GLN A 3 -3.82 80.18 24.11
N PRO A 4 -4.72 79.50 23.32
CA PRO A 4 -5.65 78.37 23.56
C PRO A 4 -5.47 77.13 22.62
N LEU A 5 -5.91 75.90 22.92
CA LEU A 5 -7.27 75.27 22.97
C LEU A 5 -8.04 75.12 21.63
N ALA A 6 -8.24 73.86 21.19
CA ALA A 6 -9.45 73.26 20.55
C ALA A 6 -9.19 71.73 20.39
N ILE A 7 -9.99 70.74 20.85
CA ILE A 7 -11.44 70.46 20.77
C ILE A 7 -11.84 70.16 19.31
N THR A 8 -12.34 68.99 18.88
CA THR A 8 -13.67 68.31 19.08
C THR A 8 -13.56 66.93 18.35
N TYR A 9 -14.26 65.79 18.57
CA TYR A 9 -15.29 65.20 19.47
C TYR A 9 -15.01 63.66 19.46
N ILE A 10 -15.12 62.83 20.51
CA ILE A 10 -16.31 62.29 21.21
C ILE A 10 -17.43 61.73 20.32
N SER A 11 -17.60 60.39 20.26
CA SER A 11 -18.89 59.67 20.42
C SER A 11 -18.81 58.18 20.04
N ARG A 12 -19.65 57.25 20.57
CA ARG A 12 -20.44 57.15 21.82
C ARG A 12 -21.07 55.74 21.89
N ARG A 13 -21.22 55.17 23.09
CA ARG A 13 -22.01 53.95 23.43
C ARG A 13 -21.45 52.63 22.85
N GLY A 14 -21.63 51.47 23.50
CA GLY A 14 -22.18 51.24 24.85
C GLY A 14 -22.60 49.79 25.09
N ALA A 15 -23.02 49.51 26.33
CA ALA A 15 -23.58 48.24 26.84
C ALA A 15 -22.62 47.03 26.93
N LEU A 16 -22.34 46.63 28.17
CA LEU A 16 -21.97 45.26 28.55
C LEU A 16 -23.18 44.32 28.31
N ASN A 17 -22.92 43.02 28.13
CA ASN A 17 -23.83 41.97 28.61
C ASN A 17 -23.07 40.65 28.85
N PHE A 18 -23.62 39.79 29.70
CA PHE A 18 -22.94 38.63 30.28
C PHE A 18 -23.18 37.32 29.52
N SER A 19 -22.26 36.38 29.76
CA SER A 19 -22.45 34.91 29.79
C SER A 19 -23.09 34.20 28.59
N ALA A 20 -22.26 33.42 27.89
CA ALA A 20 -22.57 32.04 27.53
C ALA A 20 -21.28 31.20 27.61
N VAL A 21 -21.29 30.09 28.34
CA VAL A 21 -20.17 29.13 28.35
C VAL A 21 -20.38 28.12 27.23
N SER A 22 -19.43 28.06 26.29
CA SER A 22 -19.28 26.97 25.33
C SER A 22 -17.80 26.60 25.20
N THR A 23 -17.28 25.89 26.20
CA THR A 23 -16.02 25.17 26.06
C THR A 23 -16.17 24.07 25.01
N VAL A 24 -15.71 24.33 23.78
CA VAL A 24 -15.59 23.29 22.74
C VAL A 24 -14.41 22.39 23.12
N ALA A 25 -14.68 21.47 24.03
CA ALA A 25 -13.74 20.43 24.43
C ALA A 25 -13.56 19.45 23.25
N TRP A 26 -12.51 19.65 22.46
CA TRP A 26 -12.03 18.64 21.50
C TRP A 26 -11.41 17.47 22.25
N VAL A 27 -12.28 16.63 22.81
CA VAL A 27 -11.96 15.49 23.69
C VAL A 27 -12.76 14.29 23.22
N LEU A 28 -12.04 13.22 22.85
CA LEU A 28 -12.51 11.94 22.29
C LEU A 28 -13.03 12.00 20.83
N GLY A 29 -12.50 11.11 19.98
CA GLY A 29 -12.98 10.92 18.59
C GLY A 29 -11.92 10.57 17.54
N GLY A 30 -10.63 10.72 17.84
CA GLY A 30 -9.50 10.53 16.90
C GLY A 30 -9.20 9.09 16.46
N GLY A 31 -10.18 8.21 16.37
CA GLY A 31 -10.05 6.82 15.94
C GLY A 31 -11.41 6.16 15.69
N SER A 32 -11.42 5.02 14.99
CA SER A 32 -12.62 4.23 14.61
C SER A 32 -13.56 4.81 13.52
N ALA A 33 -13.14 5.80 12.74
CA ALA A 33 -13.87 6.20 11.52
C ALA A 33 -13.73 5.13 10.41
N GLN A 34 -12.49 4.74 10.08
CA GLN A 34 -12.19 3.71 9.07
C GLN A 34 -12.76 2.33 9.46
N ALA A 35 -12.73 1.98 10.76
CA ALA A 35 -13.21 0.68 11.25
C ALA A 35 -14.71 0.45 10.96
N ARG A 36 -15.56 1.44 11.22
CA ARG A 36 -17.03 1.32 11.02
C ARG A 36 -17.43 1.12 9.55
N GLY A 37 -16.67 1.66 8.61
CA GLY A 37 -16.90 1.43 7.18
C GLY A 37 -16.52 0.01 6.73
N PHE A 38 -15.57 -0.63 7.43
CA PHE A 38 -15.07 -1.95 7.10
C PHE A 38 -15.98 -3.06 7.66
N ASP A 39 -16.43 -2.90 8.91
CA ASP A 39 -17.38 -3.79 9.60
C ASP A 39 -18.67 -4.04 8.77
N ALA A 40 -19.16 -2.99 8.09
CA ALA A 40 -20.33 -3.05 7.22
C ALA A 40 -20.12 -3.81 5.89
N TYR A 41 -18.89 -3.93 5.40
CA TYR A 41 -18.55 -4.70 4.20
C TYR A 41 -18.52 -6.21 4.51
N ILE A 42 -17.97 -6.56 5.67
CA ILE A 42 -17.82 -7.93 6.16
C ILE A 42 -19.19 -8.54 6.47
N LYS A 43 -20.05 -7.80 7.17
CA LYS A 43 -21.35 -8.30 7.67
C LYS A 43 -22.41 -8.59 6.58
N LYS A 44 -22.03 -8.55 5.29
CA LYS A 44 -22.92 -8.76 4.14
C LYS A 44 -22.33 -9.64 3.02
N LYS A 45 -21.11 -10.15 3.19
CA LYS A 45 -20.53 -11.22 2.37
C LYS A 45 -20.06 -12.32 3.32
N GLU A 46 -20.46 -13.55 3.06
CA GLU A 46 -19.60 -14.67 3.43
C GLU A 46 -18.28 -14.45 2.67
N MET A 47 -17.18 -14.31 3.42
CA MET A 47 -15.87 -14.12 2.81
C MET A 47 -15.40 -15.44 2.22
N GLU A 48 -14.72 -15.39 1.07
CA GLU A 48 -14.02 -16.56 0.56
C GLU A 48 -12.98 -17.01 1.61
N PRO A 49 -12.67 -18.32 1.71
CA PRO A 49 -11.73 -18.81 2.71
C PRO A 49 -10.33 -18.19 2.51
N LEU A 50 -9.58 -18.04 3.61
CA LEU A 50 -8.34 -17.24 3.64
C LEU A 50 -7.27 -17.72 2.65
N ASP A 51 -7.24 -19.03 2.39
CA ASP A 51 -6.41 -19.70 1.39
C ASP A 51 -6.58 -19.17 -0.04
N THR A 52 -7.71 -18.54 -0.35
CA THR A 52 -7.96 -17.86 -1.64
C THR A 52 -7.13 -16.57 -1.77
N TYR A 53 -6.85 -15.88 -0.65
CA TYR A 53 -6.19 -14.57 -0.66
C TYR A 53 -4.68 -14.62 -0.43
N ILE A 54 -4.13 -15.74 0.10
CA ILE A 54 -2.69 -15.86 0.41
C ILE A 54 -1.82 -16.04 -0.85
N PRO A 55 -2.13 -16.90 -1.85
CA PRO A 55 -1.32 -17.07 -3.06
C PRO A 55 -1.01 -15.76 -3.81
N PRO A 56 -1.97 -14.83 -4.08
CA PRO A 56 -1.63 -13.58 -4.75
C PRO A 56 -0.79 -12.62 -3.88
N VAL A 57 -0.86 -12.72 -2.54
CA VAL A 57 0.01 -11.94 -1.64
C VAL A 57 1.45 -12.49 -1.68
N LEU A 58 1.63 -13.82 -1.69
CA LEU A 58 2.94 -14.45 -1.88
C LEU A 58 3.53 -14.17 -3.28
N ALA A 59 2.72 -14.18 -4.34
CA ALA A 59 3.16 -13.80 -5.68
C ALA A 59 3.59 -12.32 -5.75
N ALA A 60 2.86 -11.42 -5.08
CA ALA A 60 3.26 -10.01 -4.97
C ALA A 60 4.54 -9.83 -4.15
N ARG A 61 4.80 -10.68 -3.15
CA ARG A 61 6.07 -10.72 -2.42
C ARG A 61 7.24 -11.11 -3.32
N GLY A 62 7.07 -12.13 -4.18
CA GLY A 62 8.07 -12.52 -5.18
C GLY A 62 8.40 -11.35 -6.11
N GLN A 63 7.37 -10.80 -6.77
CA GLN A 63 7.54 -9.69 -7.71
C GLN A 63 8.07 -8.38 -7.04
N LEU A 64 7.88 -8.21 -5.72
CA LEU A 64 8.50 -7.11 -4.96
C LEU A 64 10.01 -7.32 -4.77
N VAL A 65 10.46 -8.56 -4.52
CA VAL A 65 11.89 -8.89 -4.42
C VAL A 65 12.56 -8.79 -5.79
N GLU A 66 11.95 -9.31 -6.86
CA GLU A 66 12.43 -9.11 -8.24
C GLU A 66 12.59 -7.62 -8.59
N SER A 67 11.65 -6.77 -8.15
CA SER A 67 11.73 -5.32 -8.38
C SER A 67 12.89 -4.63 -7.62
N LEU A 68 13.38 -5.23 -6.54
CA LEU A 68 14.58 -4.81 -5.80
C LEU A 68 15.86 -5.29 -6.52
N GLU A 69 15.88 -6.52 -7.04
CA GLU A 69 17.01 -7.07 -7.80
C GLU A 69 17.30 -6.26 -9.08
N LEU A 70 16.26 -5.73 -9.73
CA LEU A 70 16.43 -4.79 -10.86
C LEU A 70 17.17 -3.49 -10.51
N LEU A 71 17.22 -3.09 -9.24
CA LEU A 71 17.85 -1.84 -8.77
C LEU A 71 19.37 -1.93 -8.57
N ASP A 72 20.01 -2.95 -9.15
CA ASP A 72 21.46 -2.92 -9.42
C ASP A 72 21.80 -1.93 -10.57
N ASP A 73 20.81 -1.50 -11.38
CA ASP A 73 20.92 -0.34 -12.29
C ASP A 73 19.75 0.65 -12.07
N ALA A 74 20.10 1.93 -11.89
CA ALA A 74 19.16 3.04 -11.76
C ALA A 74 18.23 3.20 -12.98
N ALA A 75 18.68 2.83 -14.18
CA ALA A 75 17.89 2.88 -15.41
C ALA A 75 16.62 2.00 -15.35
N ASN A 76 16.64 0.93 -14.54
CA ASN A 76 15.49 0.03 -14.37
C ASN A 76 14.40 0.59 -13.45
N ALA A 77 14.54 1.78 -12.86
CA ALA A 77 13.59 2.31 -11.89
C ALA A 77 12.15 2.43 -12.42
N GLU A 78 11.94 2.76 -13.70
CA GLU A 78 10.60 2.76 -14.30
C GLU A 78 10.09 1.33 -14.57
N THR A 79 10.96 0.39 -14.93
CA THR A 79 10.61 -1.03 -15.09
C THR A 79 10.12 -1.64 -13.78
N ALA A 80 10.91 -1.48 -12.71
CA ALA A 80 10.55 -1.91 -11.35
C ALA A 80 9.24 -1.23 -10.88
N ARG A 81 9.03 0.05 -11.20
CA ARG A 81 7.77 0.75 -10.91
C ARG A 81 6.58 0.21 -11.68
N GLN A 82 6.75 -0.26 -12.92
CA GLN A 82 5.69 -0.88 -13.70
C GLN A 82 5.31 -2.27 -13.16
N MET A 83 6.23 -2.99 -12.51
CA MET A 83 5.91 -4.24 -11.80
C MET A 83 4.92 -3.96 -10.65
N LEU A 84 5.15 -2.92 -9.83
CA LEU A 84 4.24 -2.52 -8.73
C LEU A 84 2.82 -2.10 -9.18
N ARG A 85 2.55 -2.06 -10.50
CA ARG A 85 1.30 -1.60 -11.12
C ARG A 85 0.61 -2.69 -11.96
N LYS A 86 1.20 -3.88 -12.05
CA LYS A 86 0.77 -4.99 -12.92
C LYS A 86 0.82 -6.32 -12.16
N GLY A 87 0.25 -7.36 -12.75
CA GLY A 87 0.34 -8.72 -12.21
C GLY A 87 -0.25 -8.84 -10.79
N PRO A 88 0.44 -9.51 -9.84
CA PRO A 88 -0.04 -9.74 -8.47
C PRO A 88 -0.36 -8.48 -7.64
N PHE A 89 0.13 -7.30 -8.03
CA PHE A 89 -0.25 -6.04 -7.36
C PHE A 89 -1.70 -5.61 -7.67
N SER A 90 -2.31 -6.16 -8.72
CA SER A 90 -3.75 -6.03 -8.98
C SER A 90 -4.55 -6.74 -7.88
N GLY A 91 -5.43 -6.03 -7.20
CA GLY A 91 -6.24 -6.57 -6.09
C GLY A 91 -5.48 -6.79 -4.76
N LEU A 92 -4.13 -6.76 -4.75
CA LEU A 92 -3.28 -6.95 -3.56
C LEU A 92 -3.76 -6.16 -2.34
N ARG A 93 -4.21 -4.92 -2.56
CA ARG A 93 -4.75 -4.04 -1.53
C ARG A 93 -5.87 -4.70 -0.72
N ASP A 94 -6.81 -5.37 -1.39
CA ASP A 94 -7.96 -5.96 -0.74
C ASP A 94 -7.66 -7.37 -0.22
N ASN A 95 -6.77 -8.13 -0.87
CA ASN A 95 -6.24 -9.40 -0.35
C ASN A 95 -5.57 -9.20 1.04
N ILE A 96 -4.66 -8.23 1.15
CA ILE A 96 -3.97 -7.89 2.41
C ILE A 96 -4.95 -7.40 3.49
N ARG A 97 -6.02 -6.70 3.10
CA ARG A 97 -7.07 -6.27 4.03
C ARG A 97 -7.87 -7.46 4.58
N VAL A 98 -8.12 -8.51 3.80
CA VAL A 98 -8.75 -9.74 4.31
C VAL A 98 -7.80 -10.50 5.24
N VAL A 99 -6.51 -10.57 4.94
CA VAL A 99 -5.49 -11.16 5.84
C VAL A 99 -5.46 -10.45 7.19
N GLY A 100 -5.32 -9.12 7.21
CA GLY A 100 -5.33 -8.35 8.46
C GLY A 100 -6.67 -8.39 9.21
N LEU A 101 -7.79 -8.52 8.50
CA LEU A 101 -9.07 -8.75 9.14
C LEU A 101 -9.14 -10.12 9.83
N ASN A 102 -8.73 -11.19 9.15
CA ASN A 102 -8.75 -12.53 9.71
C ASN A 102 -7.92 -12.58 11.01
N ALA A 103 -6.74 -11.97 10.99
CA ALA A 103 -5.91 -11.77 12.17
C ALA A 103 -6.64 -11.02 13.30
N SER A 104 -7.35 -9.93 12.97
CA SER A 104 -8.17 -9.16 13.93
C SER A 104 -9.29 -10.01 14.53
N THR A 105 -9.97 -10.83 13.72
CA THR A 105 -10.99 -11.79 14.17
C THR A 105 -10.43 -12.88 15.07
N LEU A 106 -9.18 -13.29 14.84
CA LEU A 106 -8.41 -14.19 15.72
C LEU A 106 -7.82 -13.46 16.96
N GLY A 107 -8.14 -12.19 17.17
CA GLY A 107 -7.77 -11.40 18.36
C GLY A 107 -6.46 -10.61 18.26
N ARG A 108 -5.80 -10.58 17.09
CA ARG A 108 -4.52 -9.88 16.89
C ARG A 108 -4.72 -8.36 16.78
N GLN A 109 -4.24 -7.61 17.78
CA GLN A 109 -4.55 -6.18 17.96
C GLN A 109 -3.74 -5.24 17.06
N ASP A 110 -2.50 -5.57 16.73
CA ASP A 110 -1.59 -4.79 15.87
C ASP A 110 -1.97 -4.86 14.38
N SER A 111 -2.67 -5.92 13.96
CA SER A 111 -3.82 -5.80 13.06
C SER A 111 -3.72 -4.81 11.89
N GLY A 112 -4.43 -3.69 12.04
CA GLY A 112 -4.50 -2.60 11.06
C GLY A 112 -3.26 -1.70 11.02
N GLU A 113 -2.42 -1.69 12.06
CA GLU A 113 -1.11 -1.01 12.05
C GLU A 113 -0.16 -1.74 11.10
N VAL A 114 -0.08 -3.08 11.16
CA VAL A 114 0.71 -3.90 10.23
C VAL A 114 0.28 -3.66 8.78
N VAL A 115 -1.03 -3.72 8.51
CA VAL A 115 -1.61 -3.48 7.17
C VAL A 115 -1.33 -2.05 6.66
N SER A 116 -1.49 -1.02 7.50
CA SER A 116 -1.24 0.37 7.09
C SER A 116 0.25 0.70 6.97
N GLY A 117 1.10 0.07 7.78
CA GLY A 117 2.56 0.12 7.68
C GLY A 117 3.04 -0.42 6.33
N PHE A 118 2.53 -1.56 5.87
CA PHE A 118 2.86 -2.10 4.54
C PHE A 118 2.52 -1.11 3.42
N PHE A 119 1.29 -0.59 3.36
CA PHE A 119 0.93 0.36 2.30
C PHE A 119 1.73 1.67 2.37
N SER A 120 2.13 2.10 3.57
CA SER A 120 3.00 3.27 3.75
C SER A 120 4.41 3.03 3.23
N ALA A 121 4.98 1.84 3.49
CA ALA A 121 6.29 1.45 2.97
C ALA A 121 6.27 1.29 1.44
N LEU A 122 5.25 0.62 0.89
CA LEU A 122 5.07 0.48 -0.56
C LEU A 122 4.88 1.84 -1.26
N GLN A 123 4.16 2.78 -0.64
CA GLN A 123 4.02 4.14 -1.16
C GLN A 123 5.35 4.93 -1.11
N ALA A 124 6.16 4.76 -0.07
CA ALA A 124 7.51 5.33 -0.01
C ALA A 124 8.39 4.79 -1.14
N TYR A 125 8.26 3.50 -1.46
CA TYR A 125 9.00 2.85 -2.54
C TYR A 125 8.57 3.31 -3.96
N ASP A 126 7.27 3.37 -4.31
CA ASP A 126 6.84 3.98 -5.60
C ASP A 126 7.30 5.45 -5.72
N ALA A 127 7.30 6.19 -4.61
CA ALA A 127 7.80 7.56 -4.58
C ALA A 127 9.33 7.65 -4.80
N ALA A 128 10.12 6.68 -4.31
CA ALA A 128 11.57 6.62 -4.54
C ALA A 128 11.91 6.18 -5.97
N LEU A 129 11.22 5.16 -6.48
CA LEU A 129 11.24 4.74 -7.89
C LEU A 129 10.91 5.92 -8.82
N PHE A 130 9.85 6.68 -8.51
CA PHE A 130 9.44 7.83 -9.33
C PHE A 130 10.47 8.97 -9.39
N ARG A 131 11.16 9.25 -8.28
CA ARG A 131 12.24 10.24 -8.28
C ARG A 131 13.38 9.77 -9.19
N THR A 132 13.82 8.52 -9.00
CA THR A 132 14.94 7.89 -9.73
C THR A 132 14.66 7.80 -11.23
N ALA A 133 13.46 7.37 -11.62
CA ALA A 133 13.01 7.30 -13.00
C ALA A 133 12.86 8.67 -13.70
N ARG A 134 12.91 9.78 -12.95
CA ARG A 134 12.77 11.15 -13.47
C ARG A 134 14.08 11.96 -13.38
N SER A 135 15.15 11.40 -12.83
CA SER A 135 16.44 12.09 -12.69
C SER A 135 17.37 11.93 -13.90
N ASP A 136 16.93 11.33 -15.01
CA ASP A 136 17.63 11.24 -16.31
C ASP A 136 19.13 10.84 -16.20
N GLY A 137 19.42 9.80 -15.40
CA GLY A 137 20.79 9.31 -15.17
C GLY A 137 21.58 10.07 -14.08
N GLY A 138 20.93 10.97 -13.34
CA GLY A 138 21.46 11.54 -12.11
C GLY A 138 21.67 10.50 -11.00
N PRO A 139 22.34 10.85 -9.88
CA PRO A 139 22.70 9.91 -8.83
C PRO A 139 21.49 9.15 -8.27
N TYR A 140 21.67 7.83 -8.11
CA TYR A 140 20.74 6.93 -7.44
C TYR A 140 20.43 7.47 -6.02
N PRO A 141 19.16 7.72 -5.65
CA PRO A 141 18.82 8.19 -4.31
C PRO A 141 19.18 7.14 -3.26
N ASP A 142 19.94 7.51 -2.23
CA ASP A 142 20.41 6.60 -1.18
C ASP A 142 19.27 5.79 -0.51
N ASP A 143 18.03 6.32 -0.53
CA ASP A 143 16.86 5.73 0.13
C ASP A 143 16.06 4.72 -0.72
N ILE A 144 16.31 4.57 -2.03
CA ILE A 144 15.46 3.67 -2.85
C ILE A 144 15.65 2.18 -2.51
N ARG A 145 16.89 1.72 -2.26
CA ARG A 145 17.11 0.33 -1.80
C ARG A 145 16.52 0.11 -0.40
N GLN A 146 16.73 1.07 0.51
CA GLN A 146 16.19 1.03 1.87
C GLN A 146 14.65 1.01 1.91
N THR A 147 13.98 1.78 1.03
CA THR A 147 12.52 1.77 0.93
C THR A 147 11.96 0.50 0.30
N ALA A 148 12.68 -0.10 -0.66
CA ALA A 148 12.34 -1.43 -1.20
C ALA A 148 12.43 -2.52 -0.12
N GLU A 149 13.56 -2.60 0.58
CA GLU A 149 13.78 -3.52 1.71
C GLU A 149 12.74 -3.31 2.83
N SER A 150 12.40 -2.06 3.13
CA SER A 150 11.33 -1.73 4.09
C SER A 150 9.94 -2.20 3.64
N ALA A 151 9.64 -2.15 2.34
CA ALA A 151 8.39 -2.64 1.78
C ALA A 151 8.31 -4.18 1.82
N VAL A 152 9.40 -4.89 1.51
CA VAL A 152 9.50 -6.35 1.67
C VAL A 152 9.32 -6.75 3.13
N ALA A 153 10.08 -6.14 4.04
CA ALA A 153 10.00 -6.44 5.48
C ALA A 153 8.64 -6.06 6.11
N ALA A 154 7.91 -5.12 5.54
CA ALA A 154 6.54 -4.80 5.96
C ALA A 154 5.50 -5.78 5.39
N LEU A 155 5.74 -6.36 4.21
CA LEU A 155 4.92 -7.43 3.64
C LEU A 155 5.12 -8.76 4.36
N ASP A 156 6.35 -9.05 4.80
CA ASP A 156 6.64 -10.21 5.65
C ASP A 156 5.85 -10.16 6.96
N ARG A 157 5.75 -8.99 7.61
CA ARG A 157 4.88 -8.82 8.81
C ARG A 157 3.40 -9.04 8.53
N VAL A 158 2.93 -8.84 7.29
CA VAL A 158 1.56 -9.19 6.89
C VAL A 158 1.40 -10.71 6.76
N LEU A 159 2.42 -11.40 6.26
CA LEU A 159 2.46 -12.86 6.17
C LEU A 159 2.64 -13.52 7.56
N ASP A 160 3.34 -12.88 8.50
CA ASP A 160 3.42 -13.28 9.93
C ASP A 160 2.06 -13.26 10.67
N MET A 161 0.99 -12.79 10.02
CA MET A 161 -0.39 -12.88 10.52
C MET A 161 -1.14 -14.12 10.03
N VAL A 162 -0.56 -14.89 9.11
CA VAL A 162 -1.16 -16.06 8.46
C VAL A 162 -0.67 -17.36 9.13
N PRO A 163 -1.55 -18.38 9.32
CA PRO A 163 -1.11 -19.71 9.76
C PRO A 163 -0.12 -20.37 8.80
N GLU A 164 0.95 -20.96 9.33
CA GLU A 164 2.05 -21.55 8.54
C GLU A 164 1.59 -22.72 7.65
N ASP A 165 0.57 -23.48 8.05
CA ASP A 165 -0.05 -24.52 7.22
C ASP A 165 -0.69 -23.95 5.94
N MET A 166 -1.33 -22.78 6.05
CA MET A 166 -1.91 -22.06 4.91
C MET A 166 -0.85 -21.40 4.04
N LEU A 167 0.24 -20.89 4.63
CA LEU A 167 1.41 -20.42 3.88
C LEU A 167 2.06 -21.57 3.10
N ALA A 168 2.29 -22.71 3.74
CA ALA A 168 2.85 -23.91 3.12
C ALA A 168 1.93 -24.55 2.07
N GLN A 169 0.61 -24.43 2.18
CA GLN A 169 -0.35 -24.76 1.11
C GLN A 169 -0.22 -23.79 -0.06
N SER A 170 -0.20 -22.49 0.20
CA SER A 170 -0.18 -21.45 -0.83
C SER A 170 1.12 -21.43 -1.64
N ARG A 171 2.26 -21.76 -1.03
CA ARG A 171 3.55 -21.97 -1.73
C ARG A 171 3.44 -23.10 -2.76
N ARG A 172 2.92 -24.26 -2.37
CA ARG A 172 2.71 -25.42 -3.27
C ARG A 172 1.77 -25.13 -4.45
N VAL A 173 0.77 -24.27 -4.25
CA VAL A 173 -0.12 -23.81 -5.33
C VAL A 173 0.64 -22.93 -6.33
N LEU A 174 1.51 -22.03 -5.87
CA LEU A 174 2.34 -21.21 -6.75
C LEU A 174 3.44 -22.01 -7.46
N GLU A 175 4.05 -22.99 -6.78
CA GLU A 175 5.04 -23.91 -7.35
C GLU A 175 4.43 -24.70 -8.53
N ALA A 176 3.25 -25.31 -8.33
CA ALA A 176 2.55 -26.03 -9.41
C ALA A 176 2.16 -25.13 -10.60
N LEU A 177 1.73 -23.89 -10.34
CA LEU A 177 1.41 -22.93 -11.40
C LEU A 177 2.66 -22.46 -12.18
N ALA A 178 3.83 -22.43 -11.54
CA ALA A 178 5.09 -22.12 -12.20
C ALA A 178 5.56 -23.28 -13.08
N ASP A 179 5.45 -24.53 -12.59
CA ASP A 179 5.77 -25.74 -13.37
C ASP A 179 4.86 -25.90 -14.60
N ASP A 180 3.54 -25.71 -14.45
CA ASP A 180 2.57 -25.72 -15.57
C ASP A 180 2.89 -24.62 -16.61
N GLY A 181 3.28 -23.42 -16.14
CA GLY A 181 3.67 -22.31 -17.01
C GLY A 181 4.97 -22.60 -17.80
N ALA A 182 5.97 -23.17 -17.14
CA ALA A 182 7.23 -23.56 -17.77
C ALA A 182 7.06 -24.72 -18.77
N ALA A 183 6.12 -25.65 -18.50
CA ALA A 183 5.78 -26.73 -19.43
C ALA A 183 5.10 -26.21 -20.71
N ALA A 184 4.28 -25.16 -20.63
CA ALA A 184 3.58 -24.59 -21.78
C ALA A 184 4.53 -23.88 -22.78
N ASP A 185 5.49 -23.09 -22.28
CA ASP A 185 6.45 -22.34 -23.11
C ASP A 185 7.39 -23.27 -23.92
N GLY A 186 7.54 -24.53 -23.50
CA GLY A 186 8.35 -25.52 -24.20
C GLY A 186 7.75 -26.09 -25.50
N THR A 187 6.54 -25.70 -25.91
CA THR A 187 5.77 -26.44 -26.95
C THR A 187 5.12 -25.63 -28.08
N ASP A 188 5.65 -24.46 -28.48
CA ASP A 188 5.37 -23.99 -29.86
C ASP A 188 6.48 -23.14 -30.51
N THR A 189 7.27 -23.76 -31.38
CA THR A 189 8.22 -23.09 -32.31
C THR A 189 8.51 -23.94 -33.55
N SER A 190 8.57 -25.27 -33.40
CA SER A 190 8.86 -26.22 -34.49
C SER A 190 7.79 -26.28 -35.59
N SER A 191 6.57 -25.81 -35.32
CA SER A 191 5.38 -26.00 -36.16
C SER A 191 5.34 -25.11 -37.41
N GLN A 192 5.99 -23.93 -37.40
CA GLN A 192 5.82 -22.92 -38.47
C GLN A 192 6.86 -22.96 -39.60
N GLN A 193 7.98 -23.66 -39.44
CA GLN A 193 9.06 -23.65 -40.45
C GLN A 193 8.78 -24.52 -41.70
N ASN A 194 7.69 -25.30 -41.71
CA ASN A 194 7.44 -26.33 -42.75
C ASN A 194 6.34 -25.97 -43.77
N LEU A 195 5.95 -24.69 -43.88
CA LEU A 195 4.96 -24.21 -44.85
C LEU A 195 5.51 -23.23 -45.91
N ASN A 196 6.79 -22.87 -45.84
CA ASN A 196 7.40 -21.87 -46.74
C ASN A 196 8.31 -22.48 -47.82
N LEU A 197 7.99 -23.69 -48.28
CA LEU A 197 8.77 -24.49 -49.25
C LEU A 197 7.92 -25.11 -50.38
N LEU A 198 6.63 -24.74 -50.48
CA LEU A 198 5.67 -25.30 -51.44
C LEU A 198 4.68 -24.23 -51.95
N PHE A 199 5.19 -23.16 -52.58
CA PHE A 199 4.53 -22.39 -53.66
C PHE A 199 5.56 -21.57 -54.44
#